data_AF-A0A7W1MEW6-F1
#
_entry.id   AF-A0A7W1MEW6-F1
#
_cell.length_a   1.000
_cell.length_b   1.000
_cell.length_c   1.000
_cell.angle_alpha   90.00
_cell.angle_beta   90.00
_cell.angle_gamma   90.00
#
_symmetry.space_group_name_H-M   'P 1'
#
loop_
_entity.id
_entity.type
_entity.pdbx_description
1 polymer ?
#
loop_
_entity_poly.entity_id
_entity_poly.type
_entity_poly.pdbx_seq_one_letter_code
_entity_poly.pdbx_strand_id
1 'polypeptide(L)' 'MLKSTGIVRKVDELGRVVIPIELRRTLGIAEKDALEIYVDGDRIM' A
#
# COMPACT_ATOMS: atom_id res chain seq x y z
N MET A 1 11.13 -7.72 13.71
CA MET A 1 11.21 -6.23 13.77
C MET A 1 10.51 -5.72 12.53
N LEU A 2 9.33 -5.08 12.64
CA LEU A 2 8.74 -4.41 11.48
C LEU A 2 9.70 -3.31 11.07
N LYS A 3 10.45 -3.52 9.98
CA LYS A 3 11.19 -2.43 9.35
C LYS A 3 10.13 -1.49 8.80
N SER A 4 10.01 -0.29 9.38
CA SER A 4 9.23 0.77 8.77
C SER A 4 9.88 1.09 7.42
N THR A 5 9.36 0.49 6.34
CA THR A 5 9.74 0.88 4.97
C THR A 5 9.06 2.21 4.69
N GLY A 6 9.51 3.27 5.36
CA GLY A 6 9.02 4.62 5.15
C GLY A 6 9.40 5.06 3.74
N ILE A 7 8.54 4.76 2.77
CA ILE A 7 8.72 5.16 1.38
C ILE A 7 7.62 6.16 1.02
N VAL A 8 8.03 7.32 0.53
CA VAL A 8 7.09 8.33 0.05
C VAL A 8 6.84 8.07 -1.43
N ARG A 9 5.57 7.86 -1.80
CA ARG A 9 5.15 7.72 -3.19
C ARG A 9 4.11 8.79 -3.50
N LYS A 10 4.28 9.47 -4.65
CA LYS A 10 3.28 10.39 -5.15
C LYS A 10 2.04 9.61 -5.57
N VAL A 11 0.89 10.22 -5.31
CA VAL A 11 -0.40 9.77 -5.83
C VAL A 11 -0.43 10.04 -7.33
N ASP A 12 -1.02 9.14 -8.12
CA ASP A 12 -1.21 9.39 -9.55
C ASP A 12 -2.37 10.37 -9.83
N GLU A 13 -2.61 10.67 -11.10
CA GLU A 13 -3.65 11.63 -11.51
C GLU A 13 -5.08 11.21 -11.16
N LEU A 14 -5.30 9.92 -10.82
CA LEU A 14 -6.61 9.37 -10.47
C LEU A 14 -6.78 9.16 -8.96
N GLY A 15 -5.80 9.55 -8.15
CA GLY A 15 -5.88 9.35 -6.70
C GLY A 15 -5.36 7.99 -6.22
N ARG A 16 -4.74 7.18 -7.08
CA ARG A 16 -4.25 5.84 -6.72
C ARG A 16 -2.84 5.89 -6.15
N VAL A 17 -2.57 4.99 -5.20
CA VAL A 17 -1.24 4.78 -4.62
C VAL A 17 -0.65 3.45 -5.10
N VAL A 18 0.66 3.43 -5.30
CA VAL A 18 1.38 2.21 -5.73
C VAL A 18 1.95 1.49 -4.53
N ILE A 19 1.54 0.24 -4.32
CA ILE A 19 2.16 -0.68 -3.35
C ILE A 19 3.51 -1.17 -3.93
N PRO A 20 4.64 -0.99 -3.22
CA PRO A 20 5.93 -1.49 -3.65
C PRO A 20 5.92 -3.00 -3.95
N ILE A 21 6.64 -3.41 -5.01
CA ILE A 21 6.67 -4.81 -5.46
C ILE A 21 7.18 -5.79 -4.40
N GLU A 22 8.05 -5.34 -3.50
CA GLU A 22 8.56 -6.14 -2.38
C GLU A 22 7.44 -6.48 -1.38
N LEU A 23 6.59 -5.50 -1.05
CA LEU A 23 5.43 -5.72 -0.17
C LEU A 23 4.40 -6.63 -0.84
N ARG A 24 4.14 -6.44 -2.14
CA ARG A 24 3.25 -7.34 -2.90
C ARG A 24 3.71 -8.79 -2.83
N ARG A 25 5.01 -9.05 -3.00
CA ARG A 25 5.59 -10.41 -2.90
C ARG A 25 5.53 -10.97 -1.49
N THR A 26 5.84 -10.15 -0.49
CA THR A 26 5.84 -10.56 0.93
C THR A 26 4.43 -10.86 1.45
N LEU A 27 3.44 -10.07 1.02
CA LEU A 27 2.03 -10.21 1.42
C LEU A 27 1.22 -11.11 0.48
N GLY A 28 1.82 -11.59 -0.62
CA GLY A 28 1.14 -12.47 -1.59
C GLY A 28 0.05 -11.79 -2.42
N ILE A 29 0.12 -10.47 -2.63
CA ILE A 29 -0.89 -9.69 -3.36
C ILE A 29 -0.67 -9.80 -4.87
N ALA A 30 -1.56 -10.51 -5.55
CA ALA A 30 -1.59 -10.67 -6.99
C ALA A 30 -2.36 -9.54 -7.69
N GLU A 31 -2.37 -9.56 -9.02
CA GLU A 31 -3.21 -8.65 -9.80
C GLU A 31 -4.68 -9.01 -9.63
N LYS A 32 -5.54 -8.00 -9.48
CA LYS A 32 -6.99 -8.11 -9.26
C LYS A 32 -7.42 -8.64 -7.88
N ASP A 33 -6.48 -8.84 -6.97
CA ASP A 33 -6.84 -9.14 -5.58
C ASP A 33 -7.60 -7.97 -4.96
N ALA A 34 -8.70 -8.28 -4.27
CA ALA A 34 -9.44 -7.31 -3.50
C ALA A 34 -8.63 -6.94 -2.26
N LEU A 35 -8.39 -5.64 -2.07
CA LEU A 35 -7.79 -5.10 -0.86
C LEU A 35 -8.82 -4.20 -0.18
N GLU A 36 -8.96 -4.39 1.12
CA GLU A 36 -9.76 -3.51 1.95
C GLU A 36 -8.88 -2.38 2.48
N ILE A 37 -9.43 -1.17 2.55
CA ILE A 37 -8.73 0.02 3.00
C ILE A 37 -9.54 0.61 4.15
N TYR A 38 -8.89 0.79 5.29
CA TYR A 38 -9.49 1.42 6.46
C TYR A 38 -8.89 2.80 6.70
N VAL A 39 -9.68 3.69 7.30
CA VAL A 39 -9.24 5.02 7.73
C VAL A 39 -9.31 5.09 9.25
N ASP A 40 -8.16 5.34 9.88
CA ASP A 40 -8.04 5.58 11.32
C ASP A 40 -7.40 6.95 11.55
N GLY A 41 -8.25 7.94 11.87
CA GLY A 41 -7.82 9.33 12.01
C GLY A 41 -7.23 9.89 10.71
N ASP A 42 -5.94 10.20 10.74
CA ASP A 42 -5.15 10.70 9.60
C ASP A 42 -4.35 9.59 8.89
N ARG A 43 -4.61 8.32 9.22
CA ARG A 43 -3.87 7.15 8.72
C ARG A 43 -4.75 6.26 7.86
N ILE A 44 -4.15 5.72 6.80
CA ILE A 44 -4.72 4.65 5.98
C ILE A 44 -4.10 3.32 6.44
N MET A 45 -4.93 2.32 6.72
CA MET A 45 -4.54 0.98 7.19
C MET A 45 -4.95 -0.11 6.20
#